data_AF-A0A838NJQ9-F1
#
_entry.id   AF-A0A838NJQ9-F1
#
_cell.length_a   1.000
_cell.length_b   1.000
_cell.length_c   1.000
_cell.angle_alpha   90.00
_cell.angle_beta   90.00
_cell.angle_gamma   90.00
#
_symmetry.space_group_name_H-M   'P 1'
#
loop_
_entity.id
_entity.type
_entity.pdbx_description
1 polymer ?
#
loop_
_entity_poly.entity_id
_entity_poly.type
_entity_poly.pdbx_seq_one_letter_code
_entity_poly.pdbx_strand_id
1 'polypeptide(L)'
;MTCDSDGVIDRFVGGRKGKPSLELHPVSEGSPYILGIFLTGAYQEILGDLHNLFGDTNAVHVRLTDQGYEITDLVHGDTVTEVLNYVQFHAGDLLATFRRKVANAKGLTRQEANSFIADFVAGLEGYTYLEEDVPAE
;
A
#
# COMPACT_ATOMS: atom_id res chain seq x y z
N MET A 1 -2.88 7.12 -7.38
CA MET A 1 -3.48 6.35 -6.27
C MET A 1 -4.11 7.28 -5.25
N THR A 2 -3.46 8.39 -4.88
CA THR A 2 -4.12 9.45 -4.10
C THR A 2 -5.31 10.05 -4.86
N CYS A 3 -6.31 10.53 -4.11
CA CYS A 3 -7.44 11.29 -4.66
C CYS A 3 -7.10 12.76 -4.93
N ASP A 4 -5.94 13.22 -4.50
CA ASP A 4 -5.45 14.58 -4.69
C ASP A 4 -4.71 14.72 -6.03
N SER A 5 -5.04 15.79 -6.77
CA SER A 5 -4.39 16.16 -8.03
C SER A 5 -2.94 16.61 -7.84
N ASP A 6 -2.57 17.04 -6.63
CA ASP A 6 -1.19 17.45 -6.31
C ASP A 6 -0.25 16.24 -6.19
N GLY A 7 -0.79 15.01 -6.10
CA GLY A 7 -0.05 13.75 -6.05
C GLY A 7 0.57 13.32 -7.39
N VAL A 8 1.31 14.22 -8.05
CA VAL A 8 1.93 14.01 -9.37
C VAL A 8 3.40 14.41 -9.40
N ILE A 9 4.20 13.67 -10.16
CA ILE A 9 5.58 14.08 -10.48
C ILE A 9 5.52 15.00 -11.71
N ASP A 10 5.65 16.32 -11.48
CA ASP A 10 5.58 17.33 -12.55
C ASP A 10 6.90 17.48 -13.34
N ARG A 11 8.03 17.06 -12.77
CA ARG A 11 9.34 17.18 -13.43
C ARG A 11 10.20 15.94 -13.23
N PHE A 12 10.86 15.54 -14.30
CA PHE A 12 11.77 14.41 -14.35
C PHE A 12 13.21 14.86 -14.59
N VAL A 13 14.16 13.97 -14.29
CA VAL A 13 15.60 14.21 -14.45
C VAL A 13 15.91 14.60 -15.90
N GLY A 14 16.74 15.64 -16.06
CA GLY A 14 17.10 16.21 -17.36
C GLY A 14 18.11 17.34 -17.21
N GLY A 15 18.15 18.28 -18.18
CA GLY A 15 18.99 19.48 -18.07
C GLY A 15 18.60 20.39 -16.89
N ARG A 16 19.13 21.62 -16.82
CA ARG A 16 18.91 22.54 -15.68
C ARG A 16 17.43 22.78 -15.27
N LYS A 17 16.50 22.57 -16.19
CA LYS A 17 15.05 22.72 -15.97
C LYS A 17 14.31 21.37 -15.81
N GLY A 18 14.99 20.23 -15.82
CA GLY A 18 14.31 18.92 -15.91
C GLY A 18 13.46 18.77 -17.19
N LYS A 19 12.81 17.62 -17.34
CA LYS A 19 11.86 17.34 -18.42
C LYS A 19 10.42 17.32 -17.86
N PRO A 20 9.40 17.72 -18.65
CA PRO A 20 8.00 17.63 -18.23
C PRO A 20 7.41 16.22 -18.32
N SER A 21 8.18 15.26 -18.86
CA SER A 21 7.75 13.88 -19.03
C SER A 21 8.93 12.91 -18.92
N LEU A 22 8.61 11.66 -18.59
CA LEU A 22 9.53 10.53 -18.58
C LEU A 22 9.31 9.66 -19.80
N GLU A 23 10.39 9.37 -20.53
CA GLU A 23 10.37 8.39 -21.62
C GLU A 23 10.39 6.99 -21.01
N LEU A 24 9.39 6.18 -21.34
CA LEU A 24 9.20 4.83 -20.82
C LEU A 24 9.08 3.84 -21.98
N HIS A 25 9.53 2.60 -21.75
CA HIS A 25 9.27 1.52 -22.69
C HIS A 25 7.77 1.12 -22.65
N PRO A 26 7.23 0.54 -23.73
CA PRO A 26 5.84 0.06 -23.74
C PRO A 26 5.55 -0.89 -22.57
N VAL A 27 4.34 -0.78 -22.02
CA VAL A 27 3.84 -1.68 -20.99
C VAL A 27 3.31 -2.95 -21.66
N SER A 28 3.67 -4.11 -21.13
CA SER A 28 3.12 -5.40 -21.55
C SER A 28 1.98 -5.79 -20.61
N GLU A 29 0.80 -6.07 -21.16
CA GLU A 29 -0.34 -6.54 -20.37
C GLU A 29 0.02 -7.83 -19.62
N GLY A 30 -0.37 -7.90 -18.35
CA GLY A 30 -0.11 -9.06 -17.48
C GLY A 30 1.29 -9.14 -16.87
N SER A 31 2.22 -8.27 -17.25
CA SER A 31 3.56 -8.23 -16.65
C SER A 31 3.71 -7.08 -15.66
N PRO A 32 4.34 -7.30 -14.49
CA PRO A 32 4.64 -6.23 -13.55
C PRO A 32 5.50 -5.13 -14.18
N TYR A 33 5.15 -3.87 -13.92
CA TYR A 33 5.89 -2.70 -14.43
C TYR A 33 6.46 -1.89 -13.26
N ILE A 34 7.71 -2.17 -12.90
CA ILE A 34 8.34 -1.62 -11.69
C ILE A 34 9.04 -0.30 -12.02
N LEU A 35 8.70 0.76 -11.26
CA LEU A 35 9.37 2.05 -11.32
C LEU A 35 10.27 2.26 -10.09
N GLY A 36 11.45 2.83 -10.31
CA GLY A 36 12.38 3.21 -9.24
C GLY A 36 12.45 4.71 -9.06
N ILE A 37 12.34 5.17 -7.82
CA ILE A 37 12.59 6.57 -7.44
C ILE A 37 13.88 6.60 -6.62
N PHE A 38 14.84 7.39 -7.07
CA PHE A 38 16.18 7.44 -6.49
C PHE A 38 16.42 8.75 -5.75
N LEU A 39 17.46 8.77 -4.92
CA LEU A 39 17.88 9.94 -4.13
C LEU A 39 16.84 10.36 -3.06
N THR A 40 16.09 9.40 -2.53
CA THR A 40 15.07 9.60 -1.49
C THR A 40 15.60 9.35 -0.07
N GLY A 41 16.87 8.96 0.10
CA GLY A 41 17.43 8.55 1.40
C GLY A 41 17.70 9.67 2.40
N ALA A 42 17.30 10.92 2.11
CA ALA A 42 17.43 12.04 3.03
C ALA A 42 16.08 12.76 3.15
N TYR A 43 15.66 13.03 4.39
CA TYR A 43 14.40 13.69 4.77
C TYR A 43 13.09 12.95 4.43
N GLN A 44 13.01 12.22 3.32
CA GLN A 44 11.72 11.75 2.80
C GLN A 44 11.02 10.73 3.70
N GLU A 45 11.76 9.87 4.38
CA GLU A 45 11.19 8.87 5.28
C GLU A 45 10.48 9.51 6.48
N ILE A 46 11.12 10.48 7.13
CA ILE A 46 10.58 11.08 8.37
C ILE A 46 9.57 12.21 8.13
N LEU A 47 9.57 12.80 6.94
CA LEU A 47 8.66 13.90 6.58
C LEU A 47 7.38 13.43 5.88
N GLY A 48 7.23 12.13 5.64
CA GLY A 48 6.00 11.55 5.09
C GLY A 48 4.78 11.81 5.99
N ASP A 49 3.60 11.87 5.38
CA ASP A 49 2.33 11.93 6.09
C ASP A 49 1.40 10.79 5.64
N LEU A 50 0.28 10.66 6.34
CA LEU A 50 -0.72 9.61 6.09
C LEU A 50 -1.82 10.10 5.13
N HIS A 51 -1.46 10.74 4.01
CA HIS A 51 -2.44 11.25 3.06
C HIS A 51 -3.32 10.11 2.48
N ASN A 52 -4.64 10.23 2.61
CA ASN A 52 -5.62 9.15 2.35
C ASN A 52 -5.40 7.86 3.16
N LEU A 53 -4.74 7.95 4.33
CA LEU A 53 -4.45 6.82 5.19
C LEU A 53 -3.53 5.76 4.54
N PHE A 54 -2.74 6.14 3.54
CA PHE A 54 -1.59 5.34 3.12
C PHE A 54 -0.50 5.50 4.18
N GLY A 55 -0.12 4.39 4.80
CA GLY A 55 0.92 4.37 5.82
C GLY A 55 2.30 4.12 5.25
N ASP A 56 3.24 3.81 6.13
CA ASP A 56 4.64 3.60 5.77
C ASP A 56 4.78 2.43 4.79
N THR A 57 5.79 2.54 3.91
CA THR A 57 6.08 1.48 2.95
C THR A 57 6.95 0.38 3.55
N ASN A 58 6.85 -0.85 3.04
CA ASN A 58 7.86 -1.88 3.33
C ASN A 58 9.28 -1.37 3.02
N ALA A 59 10.21 -1.53 3.96
CA ALA A 59 11.61 -1.19 3.79
C ALA A 59 12.51 -2.41 3.98
N VAL A 60 13.54 -2.52 3.17
CA VAL A 60 14.52 -3.63 3.23
C VAL A 60 15.93 -3.10 3.23
N HIS A 61 16.78 -3.73 4.05
CA HIS A 61 18.21 -3.51 3.99
C HIS A 61 18.86 -4.58 3.12
N VAL A 62 19.52 -4.13 2.05
CA VAL A 62 20.23 -5.01 1.11
C VAL A 62 21.73 -4.82 1.29
N ARG A 63 22.44 -5.91 1.60
CA ARG A 63 23.91 -5.93 1.71
C ARG A 63 24.49 -6.70 0.52
N LEU A 64 25.50 -6.12 -0.11
CA LEU A 64 26.25 -6.78 -1.17
C LEU A 64 27.30 -7.73 -0.58
N THR A 65 27.47 -8.89 -1.19
CA THR A 65 28.45 -9.92 -0.82
C THR A 65 29.26 -10.34 -2.05
N ASP A 66 30.36 -11.06 -1.85
CA ASP A 66 31.18 -11.58 -2.95
C ASP A 66 30.41 -12.56 -3.86
N GLN A 67 29.27 -13.09 -3.40
CA GLN A 67 28.43 -14.07 -4.09
C GLN A 67 27.13 -13.46 -4.63
N GLY A 68 26.87 -12.17 -4.39
CA GLY A 68 25.65 -11.48 -4.82
C GLY A 68 25.16 -10.47 -3.79
N TYR A 69 23.96 -10.68 -3.27
CA TYR A 69 23.37 -9.82 -2.25
C TYR A 69 22.57 -10.66 -1.23
N GLU A 70 22.35 -10.07 -0.06
CA GLU A 70 21.48 -10.63 0.98
C GLU A 70 20.58 -9.53 1.53
N ILE A 71 19.37 -9.91 1.94
CA ILE A 71 18.44 -9.03 2.66
C ILE A 71 18.71 -9.27 4.15
N THR A 72 19.20 -8.24 4.85
CA THR A 72 19.57 -8.37 6.27
C THR A 72 18.42 -8.04 7.20
N ASP A 73 17.60 -7.07 6.83
CA ASP A 73 16.48 -6.58 7.63
C ASP A 73 15.28 -6.30 6.73
N LEU A 74 14.09 -6.60 7.26
CA LEU A 74 12.80 -6.29 6.67
C LEU A 74 11.98 -5.53 7.71
N VAL A 75 11.55 -4.33 7.35
CA VAL A 75 10.58 -3.53 8.10
C VAL A 75 9.29 -3.57 7.31
N HIS A 76 8.24 -4.10 7.95
CA HIS A 76 6.91 -4.11 7.35
C HIS A 76 6.33 -2.70 7.36
N GLY A 77 5.72 -2.31 6.24
CA GLY A 77 4.91 -1.12 6.18
C GLY A 77 3.59 -1.28 6.92
N ASP A 78 2.85 -0.19 7.05
CA ASP A 78 1.66 -0.18 7.89
C ASP A 78 0.49 -0.97 7.29
N THR A 79 -0.24 -1.63 8.19
CA THR A 79 -1.55 -2.20 7.93
C THR A 79 -2.66 -1.17 8.09
N VAL A 80 -3.84 -1.45 7.54
CA VAL A 80 -5.03 -0.60 7.72
C VAL A 80 -5.36 -0.42 9.21
N THR A 81 -5.18 -1.47 10.03
CA THR A 81 -5.37 -1.39 11.49
C THR A 81 -4.43 -0.40 12.16
N GLU A 82 -3.14 -0.41 11.82
CA GLU A 82 -2.15 0.52 12.38
C GLU A 82 -2.51 1.96 12.02
N VAL A 83 -2.85 2.21 10.76
CA VAL A 83 -3.22 3.57 10.32
C VAL A 83 -4.51 4.07 10.98
N LEU A 84 -5.53 3.22 11.09
CA LEU A 84 -6.78 3.57 11.77
C LEU A 84 -6.56 3.85 13.26
N ASN A 85 -5.60 3.18 13.90
CA ASN A 85 -5.27 3.44 15.29
C ASN A 85 -4.69 4.84 15.52
N TYR A 86 -3.92 5.39 14.56
CA TYR A 86 -3.45 6.79 14.65
C TYR A 86 -4.61 7.79 14.74
N VAL A 87 -5.69 7.55 13.99
CA VAL A 87 -6.91 8.37 14.00
C VAL A 87 -7.94 7.92 15.04
N GLN A 88 -7.52 7.14 16.05
CA GLN A 88 -8.31 6.70 17.20
C GLN A 88 -9.50 5.78 16.83
N PHE A 89 -9.36 5.01 15.76
CA PHE A 89 -10.28 3.93 15.43
C PHE A 89 -9.65 2.57 15.75
N HIS A 90 -10.28 1.83 16.65
CA HIS A 90 -9.80 0.50 17.06
C HIS A 90 -10.46 -0.60 16.24
N ALA A 91 -9.64 -1.47 15.64
CA ALA A 91 -10.10 -2.58 14.79
C ALA A 91 -11.13 -3.50 15.48
N GLY A 92 -10.98 -3.75 16.79
CA GLY A 92 -11.94 -4.55 17.57
C GLY A 92 -13.35 -3.96 17.58
N ASP A 93 -13.47 -2.65 17.75
CA ASP A 93 -14.76 -1.94 17.78
C ASP A 93 -15.40 -1.91 16.39
N LEU A 94 -14.59 -1.70 15.36
CA LEU A 94 -15.00 -1.76 13.96
C LEU A 94 -15.53 -3.15 13.61
N LEU A 95 -14.79 -4.20 13.95
CA LEU A 95 -15.18 -5.59 13.69
C LEU A 95 -16.46 -5.97 14.45
N ALA A 96 -16.59 -5.59 15.73
CA ALA A 96 -17.80 -5.82 16.51
C ALA A 96 -19.01 -5.12 15.87
N THR A 97 -18.82 -3.89 15.40
CA THR A 97 -19.86 -3.11 14.71
C THR A 97 -20.25 -3.76 13.39
N PHE A 98 -19.27 -4.18 12.59
CA PHE A 98 -19.50 -4.82 11.30
C PHE A 98 -20.22 -6.16 11.46
N ARG A 99 -19.80 -7.00 12.42
CA ARG A 99 -20.48 -8.26 12.76
C ARG A 99 -21.95 -8.05 13.11
N ARG A 100 -22.28 -7.00 13.90
CA ARG A 100 -23.68 -6.64 14.20
C ARG A 100 -24.45 -6.23 12.94
N LYS A 101 -23.83 -5.50 12.01
CA LYS A 101 -24.48 -5.11 10.74
C LYS A 101 -24.78 -6.35 9.88
N VAL A 102 -23.79 -7.23 9.70
CA VAL A 102 -23.94 -8.48 8.93
C VAL A 102 -25.03 -9.38 9.52
N ALA A 103 -25.05 -9.55 10.85
CA ALA A 103 -26.05 -10.38 11.53
C ALA A 103 -27.50 -9.86 11.38
N ASN A 104 -27.68 -8.55 11.19
CA ASN A 104 -29.00 -7.92 11.02
C ASN A 104 -29.41 -7.78 9.54
N ALA A 105 -28.53 -8.11 8.60
CA ALA A 105 -28.83 -8.03 7.18
C ALA A 105 -29.85 -9.11 6.77
N LYS A 106 -30.89 -8.71 6.04
CA LYS A 106 -31.87 -9.64 5.49
C LYS A 106 -31.39 -10.17 4.14
N GLY A 107 -31.58 -11.45 3.90
CA GLY A 107 -31.26 -12.09 2.61
C GLY A 107 -29.83 -12.60 2.47
N LEU A 108 -29.00 -12.52 3.53
CA LEU A 108 -27.70 -13.19 3.56
C LEU A 108 -27.84 -14.60 4.11
N THR A 109 -27.23 -15.55 3.41
CA THR A 109 -26.94 -16.88 3.95
C THR A 109 -25.86 -16.80 5.02
N ARG A 110 -25.76 -17.84 5.85
CA ARG A 110 -24.69 -17.95 6.86
C ARG A 110 -23.30 -17.97 6.21
N GLN A 111 -23.18 -18.56 5.02
CA GLN A 111 -21.91 -18.65 4.31
C GLN A 111 -21.46 -17.27 3.82
N GLU A 112 -22.36 -16.50 3.19
CA GLU A 112 -22.07 -15.13 2.76
C GLU A 112 -21.74 -14.23 3.94
N ALA A 113 -22.50 -14.32 5.04
CA ALA A 113 -22.23 -13.57 6.25
C ALA A 113 -20.81 -13.82 6.80
N ASN A 114 -20.39 -15.10 6.83
CA ASN A 114 -19.03 -15.45 7.23
C ASN A 114 -17.98 -14.93 6.25
N SER A 115 -18.24 -14.97 4.94
CA SER A 115 -17.35 -14.43 3.91
C SER A 115 -17.13 -12.94 4.13
N PHE A 116 -18.20 -12.14 4.25
CA PHE A 116 -18.08 -10.70 4.49
C PHE A 116 -17.27 -10.37 5.74
N ILE A 117 -17.45 -11.12 6.82
CA ILE A 117 -16.67 -10.92 8.04
C ILE A 117 -15.20 -11.27 7.81
N ALA A 118 -14.91 -12.34 7.08
CA ALA A 118 -13.54 -12.71 6.73
C ALA A 118 -12.88 -11.66 5.85
N ASP A 119 -13.56 -11.18 4.81
CA ASP A 119 -13.07 -10.13 3.90
C ASP A 119 -12.80 -8.84 4.66
N PHE A 120 -13.67 -8.47 5.60
CA PHE A 120 -13.47 -7.28 6.44
C PHE A 120 -12.27 -7.41 7.37
N VAL A 121 -12.05 -8.60 7.95
CA VAL A 121 -10.86 -8.86 8.78
C VAL A 121 -9.59 -8.82 7.93
N ALA A 122 -9.60 -9.47 6.76
CA ALA A 122 -8.48 -9.46 5.83
C ALA A 122 -8.14 -8.02 5.39
N GLY A 123 -9.14 -7.19 5.10
CA GLY A 123 -8.92 -5.78 4.78
C GLY A 123 -8.35 -4.94 5.93
N LEU A 124 -8.68 -5.27 7.18
CA LEU A 124 -8.10 -4.59 8.36
C LEU A 124 -6.65 -5.01 8.62
N GLU A 125 -6.30 -6.26 8.34
CA GLU A 125 -4.95 -6.81 8.49
C GLU A 125 -4.08 -6.57 7.25
N GLY A 126 -4.69 -6.16 6.14
CA GLY A 126 -4.03 -5.88 4.88
C GLY A 126 -3.15 -4.63 4.92
N TYR A 127 -2.17 -4.63 4.02
CA TYR A 127 -1.30 -3.49 3.76
C TYR A 127 -2.11 -2.30 3.23
N THR A 128 -1.70 -1.07 3.52
CA THR A 128 -2.49 0.12 3.16
C THR A 128 -2.53 0.39 1.65
N TYR A 129 -1.59 -0.17 0.88
CA TYR A 129 -1.50 0.03 -0.56
C TYR A 129 -2.35 -0.99 -1.33
N LEU A 130 -2.61 -0.67 -2.61
CA LEU A 130 -3.45 -1.49 -3.47
C LEU A 130 -2.76 -2.78 -3.90
N GLU A 131 -3.54 -3.84 -4.04
CA GLU A 131 -3.12 -5.09 -4.67
C GLU A 131 -3.33 -4.99 -6.19
N GLU A 132 -2.46 -5.64 -6.98
CA GLU A 132 -2.68 -5.75 -8.43
C GLU A 132 -3.73 -6.84 -8.72
N ASP A 133 -4.64 -6.59 -9.67
CA ASP A 133 -5.52 -7.60 -10.25
C ASP A 133 -4.74 -8.55 -11.21
N VAL A 134 -3.52 -8.95 -10.87
CA VAL A 134 -2.76 -9.93 -11.65
C VAL A 134 -3.07 -11.30 -11.06
N PRO A 135 -3.70 -12.23 -11.82
CA PRO A 135 -3.91 -13.58 -11.32
C PRO A 135 -2.56 -14.17 -10.93
N ALA A 136 -2.48 -14.73 -9.72
CA ALA A 136 -1.30 -15.50 -9.31
C ALA A 136 -1.04 -16.61 -10.34
N GLU A 137 0.19 -16.66 -10.88
CA GLU A 137 0.67 -17.78 -11.71
C GLU A 137 0.74 -19.08 -10.89
#